data_AF-A0A9Q4EMK9-F1
#
_entry.id   AF-A0A9Q4EMK9-F1
#
_cell.length_a   1.000
_cell.length_b   1.000
_cell.length_c   1.000
_cell.angle_alpha   90.00
_cell.angle_beta   90.00
_cell.angle_gamma   90.00
#
_symmetry.space_group_name_H-M   'P 1'
#
loop_
_entity.id
_entity.type
_entity.pdbx_description
1 polymer ?
#
loop_
_entity_poly.entity_id
_entity_poly.type
_entity_poly.pdbx_seq_one_letter_code
_entity_poly.pdbx_strand_id
1 'polypeptide(L)'
;MRNYNEKDIRFYDLENNIDGDFMVDSTGDFALTDDYESARQDMTNRVRTQKGDWRSHNSLGADLELLEGEPNTRETGLRGESQIYEALTYDHRFDILDLNVRAVPLSIEELQFFVVLDTDKNGPIILSESLNL
;
A
#
# COMPACT_ATOMS: atom_id res chain seq x y z
N MET A 1 -7.98 -17.80 1.77
CA MET A 1 -8.43 -16.42 1.61
C MET A 1 -8.87 -15.90 2.96
N ARG A 2 -8.10 -14.96 3.50
CA ARG A 2 -8.35 -14.33 4.80
C ARG A 2 -9.42 -13.24 4.64
N ASN A 3 -10.17 -12.95 5.70
CA ASN A 3 -11.07 -11.80 5.71
C ASN A 3 -10.25 -10.53 6.03
N TYR A 4 -10.32 -9.54 5.16
CA TYR A 4 -9.64 -8.24 5.29
C TYR A 4 -10.61 -7.07 5.59
N ASN A 5 -11.88 -7.36 5.85
CA ASN A 5 -12.90 -6.38 6.21
C ASN A 5 -12.87 -6.15 7.73
N GLU A 6 -11.90 -5.34 8.16
CA GLU A 6 -11.70 -4.90 9.54
C GLU A 6 -12.09 -3.41 9.67
N LYS A 7 -12.47 -3.00 10.88
CA LYS A 7 -12.82 -1.61 11.20
C LYS A 7 -11.66 -0.94 11.93
N ASP A 8 -11.29 0.25 11.47
CA ASP A 8 -10.31 1.12 12.11
C ASP A 8 -10.74 2.58 11.98
N ILE A 9 -9.99 3.51 12.58
CA ILE A 9 -10.12 4.94 12.33
C ILE A 9 -9.76 5.23 10.87
N ARG A 10 -10.56 6.08 10.22
CA ARG A 10 -10.35 6.45 8.83
C ARG A 10 -9.39 7.63 8.72
N PHE A 11 -8.35 7.47 7.89
CA PHE A 11 -7.35 8.49 7.58
C PHE A 11 -7.35 8.95 6.12
N TYR A 12 -8.12 8.27 5.26
CA TYR A 12 -8.11 8.51 3.81
C TYR A 12 -9.54 8.69 3.31
N ASP A 13 -9.72 9.63 2.40
CA ASP A 13 -10.97 9.88 1.71
C ASP A 13 -10.71 10.00 0.21
N LEU A 14 -11.06 8.95 -0.53
CA LEU A 14 -10.87 8.90 -1.98
C LEU A 14 -11.83 9.83 -2.73
N GLU A 15 -13.00 10.14 -2.16
CA GLU A 15 -13.99 11.01 -2.79
C GLU A 15 -13.56 12.48 -2.72
N ASN A 16 -12.97 12.86 -1.58
CA ASN A 16 -12.51 14.22 -1.31
C ASN A 16 -11.00 14.41 -1.53
N ASN A 17 -10.29 13.37 -1.97
CA ASN A 17 -8.84 13.35 -2.22
C ASN A 17 -8.03 13.82 -0.99
N ILE A 18 -8.36 13.26 0.17
CA ILE A 18 -7.65 13.47 1.43
C ILE A 18 -6.78 12.25 1.72
N ASP A 19 -5.50 12.50 2.00
CA ASP A 19 -4.45 11.50 2.13
C ASP A 19 -3.75 11.67 3.49
N GLY A 20 -4.06 10.78 4.45
CA GLY A 20 -3.34 10.67 5.71
C GLY A 20 -3.66 11.73 6.77
N ASP A 21 -4.93 11.93 7.14
CA ASP A 21 -5.33 12.78 8.28
C ASP A 21 -6.55 12.20 9.03
N PHE A 22 -6.70 12.49 10.33
CA PHE A 22 -7.84 12.03 11.11
C PHE A 22 -9.15 12.56 10.54
N MET A 23 -10.02 11.65 10.10
CA MET A 23 -11.34 12.00 9.60
C MET A 23 -12.35 12.04 10.74
N VAL A 24 -13.26 13.01 10.69
CA VAL A 24 -14.35 13.18 11.66
C VAL A 24 -15.68 12.93 10.96
N ASP A 25 -16.59 12.24 11.62
CA ASP A 25 -17.92 11.95 11.11
C ASP A 25 -18.92 13.10 11.36
N SER A 26 -20.18 12.91 10.93
CA SER A 26 -21.21 13.94 11.09
C SER A 26 -21.62 14.22 12.54
N THR A 27 -21.23 13.36 13.49
CA THR A 27 -21.49 13.55 14.93
C THR A 27 -20.37 14.32 15.63
N GLY A 28 -19.22 14.49 14.97
CA GLY A 28 -18.03 15.11 15.55
C GLY A 28 -17.07 14.11 16.20
N ASP A 29 -17.27 12.81 16.03
CA ASP A 29 -16.36 11.75 16.50
C ASP A 29 -15.46 11.25 15.36
N PHE A 30 -14.45 10.44 15.66
CA PHE A 30 -13.60 9.84 14.63
C PHE A 30 -14.40 8.96 13.69
N ALA A 31 -14.30 9.25 12.39
CA ALA A 31 -14.89 8.41 11.36
C ALA A 31 -14.19 7.06 11.33
N LEU A 32 -14.98 5.99 11.21
CA LEU A 32 -14.47 4.63 11.04
C LEU A 32 -14.43 4.28 9.55
N THR A 33 -13.49 3.41 9.18
CA THR A 33 -13.39 2.84 7.83
C THR A 33 -14.62 2.01 7.49
N ASP A 34 -15.04 1.99 6.23
CA ASP A 34 -16.07 1.08 5.72
C ASP A 34 -15.50 -0.05 4.87
N ASP A 35 -16.14 -1.22 4.93
CA ASP A 35 -15.73 -2.44 4.22
C ASP A 35 -14.20 -2.70 4.24
N TYR A 36 -13.56 -2.65 3.07
CA TYR A 36 -12.15 -2.95 2.89
C TYR A 36 -11.26 -1.68 2.89
N GLU A 37 -11.80 -0.53 3.31
CA GLU A 37 -11.03 0.73 3.40
C GLU A 37 -9.87 0.63 4.40
N SER A 38 -10.03 -0.11 5.51
CA SER A 38 -8.94 -0.35 6.46
C SER A 38 -7.79 -1.11 5.80
N ALA A 39 -8.09 -2.18 5.05
CA ALA A 39 -7.07 -2.93 4.31
C ALA A 39 -6.37 -2.07 3.25
N ARG A 40 -7.13 -1.25 2.51
CA ARG A 40 -6.54 -0.30 1.55
C ARG A 40 -5.60 0.68 2.25
N GLN A 41 -6.01 1.23 3.38
CA GLN A 41 -5.20 2.14 4.19
C GLN A 41 -3.89 1.51 4.63
N ASP A 42 -3.96 0.29 5.15
CA ASP A 42 -2.78 -0.45 5.57
C ASP A 42 -1.83 -0.69 4.39
N MET A 43 -2.37 -1.06 3.22
CA MET A 43 -1.56 -1.21 2.01
C MET A 43 -0.86 0.11 1.65
N THR A 44 -1.60 1.21 1.58
CA THR A 44 -1.05 2.53 1.24
C THR A 44 0.04 2.96 2.22
N ASN A 45 -0.24 2.87 3.52
CA ASN A 45 0.70 3.23 4.57
C ASN A 45 2.00 2.40 4.45
N ARG A 46 1.88 1.08 4.25
CA ARG A 46 3.04 0.17 4.20
C ARG A 46 3.89 0.35 2.95
N VAL A 47 3.25 0.58 1.81
CA VAL A 47 3.96 0.79 0.53
C VAL A 47 4.72 2.12 0.52
N ARG A 48 4.19 3.15 1.19
CA ARG A 48 4.81 4.49 1.23
C ARG A 48 5.80 4.71 2.37
N THR A 49 5.84 3.79 3.34
CA THR A 49 6.73 3.84 4.50
C THR A 49 8.12 3.32 4.15
N GLN A 50 9.17 3.88 4.77
CA GLN A 50 10.53 3.35 4.76
C GLN A 50 10.80 2.49 6.02
N LYS A 51 11.62 1.45 5.87
CA LYS A 51 12.09 0.64 6.98
C LYS A 51 12.88 1.52 7.95
N GLY A 52 12.47 1.49 9.22
CA GLY A 52 13.04 2.29 10.29
C GLY A 52 12.17 3.47 10.72
N ASP A 53 11.16 3.86 9.94
CA ASP A 53 10.22 4.92 10.32
C ASP A 53 9.41 4.52 11.57
N TRP A 54 9.03 3.25 11.64
CA TRP A 54 8.32 2.68 12.78
C TRP A 54 9.28 2.16 13.84
N ARG A 55 9.50 2.94 14.90
CA ARG A 55 10.40 2.60 16.01
C ARG A 55 10.24 1.18 16.56
N SER A 56 9.00 0.69 16.67
CA SER A 56 8.69 -0.65 17.22
C SER A 56 8.72 -1.75 16.15
N HIS A 57 8.70 -1.37 14.88
CA HIS A 57 8.60 -2.26 13.72
C HIS A 57 9.59 -1.82 12.63
N ASN A 58 10.88 -1.81 12.95
CA ASN A 58 11.93 -1.26 12.07
C ASN A 58 12.04 -1.93 10.68
N SER A 59 11.45 -3.11 10.49
CA SER A 59 11.44 -3.81 9.20
C SER A 59 10.15 -3.60 8.39
N LEU A 60 9.20 -2.81 8.91
CA LEU A 60 7.99 -2.42 8.19
C LEU A 60 8.29 -1.23 7.28
N GLY A 61 7.91 -1.36 5.99
CA GLY A 61 8.16 -0.36 4.96
C GLY A 61 8.66 -1.02 3.66
N ALA A 62 8.37 -0.40 2.52
CA ALA A 62 8.74 -0.92 1.21
C ALA A 62 10.09 -0.40 0.72
N ASP A 63 10.64 0.67 1.28
CA ASP A 63 11.93 1.23 0.83
C ASP A 63 11.97 1.62 -0.67
N LEU A 64 10.83 2.05 -1.23
CA LEU A 64 10.74 2.37 -2.66
C LEU A 64 11.61 3.57 -3.05
N GLU A 65 11.86 4.49 -2.12
CA GLU A 65 12.73 5.66 -2.34
C GLU A 65 14.18 5.26 -2.67
N LEU A 66 14.61 4.06 -2.27
CA LEU A 66 15.95 3.54 -2.61
C LEU A 66 16.11 3.21 -4.09
N LEU A 67 15.02 3.20 -4.86
CA LEU A 67 15.06 3.02 -6.31
C LEU A 67 15.10 4.35 -7.06
N GLU A 68 14.89 5.49 -6.39
CA GLU A 68 15.02 6.81 -7.02
C GLU A 68 16.48 7.04 -7.45
N GLY A 69 16.67 7.50 -8.69
CA GLY A 69 17.96 7.65 -9.34
C GLY A 69 18.44 6.40 -10.10
N GLU A 70 17.76 5.26 -9.97
CA GLU A 70 18.15 4.01 -10.62
C GLU A 70 17.63 3.92 -12.07
N PRO A 71 18.35 3.30 -13.01
CA PRO A 71 17.83 3.13 -14.37
C PRO A 71 16.50 2.33 -14.40
N ASN A 72 15.54 2.74 -15.25
CA ASN A 72 14.29 2.00 -15.47
C ASN A 72 14.55 0.69 -16.22
N THR A 73 14.87 -0.35 -15.46
CA THR A 73 15.13 -1.69 -15.96
C THR A 73 14.14 -2.67 -15.36
N ARG A 74 14.01 -3.83 -16.00
CA ARG A 74 13.26 -4.95 -15.43
C ARG A 74 13.78 -5.35 -14.04
N GLU A 75 15.09 -5.26 -13.81
CA GLU A 75 15.70 -5.60 -12.53
C GLU A 75 15.26 -4.62 -11.43
N THR A 76 15.26 -3.31 -11.72
CA THR A 76 14.74 -2.27 -10.83
C THR A 76 13.26 -2.51 -10.50
N GLY A 77 12.45 -2.84 -11.52
CA GLY A 77 11.04 -3.21 -11.32
C GLY A 77 10.84 -4.42 -10.40
N LEU A 78 11.61 -5.49 -10.62
CA LEU A 78 11.55 -6.70 -9.79
C LEU A 78 12.00 -6.44 -8.34
N ARG A 79 12.99 -5.55 -8.13
CA ARG A 79 13.39 -5.09 -6.78
C ARG A 79 12.23 -4.40 -6.07
N GLY A 80 11.56 -3.46 -6.73
CA GLY A 80 10.39 -2.76 -6.18
C GLY A 80 9.20 -3.69 -5.90
N GLU A 81 8.95 -4.67 -6.78
CA GLU A 81 7.94 -5.71 -6.52
C GLU A 81 8.26 -6.50 -5.25
N SER A 82 9.51 -6.96 -5.09
CA SER A 82 9.96 -7.71 -3.91
C SER A 82 9.84 -6.88 -2.62
N GLN A 83 10.25 -5.61 -2.69
CA GLN A 83 10.16 -4.62 -1.63
C GLN A 83 8.72 -4.44 -1.12
N ILE A 84 7.76 -4.31 -2.05
CA ILE A 84 6.33 -4.20 -1.72
C ILE A 84 5.80 -5.51 -1.10
N TYR A 85 6.13 -6.67 -1.66
CA TYR A 85 5.71 -7.96 -1.08
C TYR A 85 6.20 -8.11 0.36
N GLU A 86 7.47 -7.78 0.63
CA GLU A 86 8.03 -7.80 1.99
C GLU A 86 7.24 -6.89 2.94
N ALA A 87 6.98 -5.64 2.54
CA ALA A 87 6.28 -4.65 3.36
C ALA A 87 4.85 -5.10 3.74
N LEU A 88 4.14 -5.69 2.78
CA LEU A 88 2.75 -6.12 2.97
C LEU A 88 2.64 -7.43 3.77
N THR A 89 3.65 -8.30 3.70
CA THR A 89 3.60 -9.64 4.32
C THR A 89 4.39 -9.77 5.63
N TYR A 90 5.24 -8.79 5.96
CA TYR A 90 6.18 -8.80 7.10
C TYR A 90 5.63 -9.34 8.43
N ASP A 91 4.47 -8.83 8.86
CA ASP A 91 3.82 -9.17 10.12
C ASP A 91 2.59 -10.07 9.91
N HIS A 92 2.52 -10.73 8.76
CA HIS A 92 1.37 -11.50 8.32
C HIS A 92 0.08 -10.66 8.22
N ARG A 93 0.15 -9.34 8.00
CA ARG A 93 -1.06 -8.53 7.77
C ARG A 93 -1.84 -9.01 6.54
N PHE A 94 -1.13 -9.26 5.44
CA PHE A 94 -1.66 -9.80 4.19
C PHE A 94 -1.03 -11.15 3.89
N ASP A 95 -1.83 -12.10 3.38
CA ASP A 95 -1.34 -13.37 2.89
C ASP A 95 -0.72 -13.16 1.49
N ILE A 96 0.47 -13.71 1.26
CA ILE A 96 1.15 -13.63 -0.03
C ILE A 96 0.32 -14.27 -1.16
N LEU A 97 -0.50 -15.28 -0.85
CA LEU A 97 -1.36 -15.95 -1.83
C LEU A 97 -2.54 -15.07 -2.27
N ASP A 98 -2.90 -14.07 -1.49
CA ASP A 98 -3.97 -13.13 -1.80
C ASP A 98 -3.41 -11.86 -2.50
N LEU A 99 -2.08 -11.75 -2.68
CA LEU A 99 -1.41 -10.57 -3.24
C LEU A 99 -0.84 -10.80 -4.65
N ASN A 100 -0.98 -9.79 -5.50
CA ASN A 100 -0.25 -9.67 -6.76
C ASN A 100 0.35 -8.28 -6.91
N VAL A 101 1.68 -8.18 -7.04
CA VAL A 101 2.40 -6.94 -7.29
C VAL A 101 3.00 -6.99 -8.69
N ARG A 102 2.84 -5.91 -9.46
CA ARG A 102 3.41 -5.78 -10.81
C ARG A 102 3.94 -4.38 -11.06
N ALA A 103 5.18 -4.29 -11.49
CA ALA A 103 5.80 -3.08 -12.00
C ALA A 103 5.49 -2.90 -13.51
N VAL A 104 5.15 -1.67 -13.89
CA VAL A 104 4.86 -1.26 -15.26
C VAL A 104 5.64 0.03 -15.55
N PRO A 105 6.56 0.02 -16.53
CA PRO A 105 7.25 1.26 -16.93
C PRO A 105 6.28 2.17 -17.67
N LEU A 106 6.13 3.41 -17.20
CA LEU A 106 5.32 4.44 -17.86
C LEU A 106 6.19 5.32 -18.77
N SER A 107 7.44 5.55 -18.39
CA SER A 107 8.42 6.31 -19.17
C SER A 107 9.84 5.81 -18.90
N ILE A 108 10.85 6.48 -19.46
CA ILE A 108 12.27 6.18 -19.15
C ILE A 108 12.60 6.47 -17.67
N GLU A 109 11.87 7.41 -17.05
CA GLU A 109 12.12 7.92 -15.70
C GLU A 109 10.96 7.60 -14.75
N GLU A 110 9.96 6.82 -15.16
CA GLU A 110 8.78 6.55 -14.34
C GLU A 110 8.40 5.07 -14.35
N LEU A 111 8.21 4.54 -13.14
CA LEU A 111 7.74 3.19 -12.88
C LEU A 111 6.47 3.24 -12.04
N GLN A 112 5.44 2.51 -12.46
CA GLN A 112 4.20 2.38 -11.70
C GLN A 112 4.06 0.96 -11.17
N PHE A 113 3.79 0.82 -9.88
CA PHE A 113 3.49 -0.44 -9.23
C PHE A 113 1.99 -0.59 -9.05
N PHE A 114 1.44 -1.70 -9.54
CA PHE A 114 0.07 -2.12 -9.28
C PHE A 114 0.09 -3.23 -8.24
N VAL A 115 -0.57 -3.00 -7.12
CA VAL A 115 -0.77 -3.98 -6.05
C VAL A 115 -2.24 -4.36 -6.03
N VAL A 116 -2.52 -5.65 -6.22
CA VAL A 116 -3.85 -6.23 -6.20
C VAL A 116 -3.96 -7.15 -4.99
N LEU A 117 -4.94 -6.89 -4.13
CA LEU A 117 -5.33 -7.79 -3.04
C LEU A 117 -6.66 -8.46 -3.39
N ASP A 118 -6.66 -9.77 -3.56
CA ASP A 118 -7.87 -10.55 -3.80
C ASP A 118 -8.65 -10.71 -2.50
N THR A 119 -9.89 -10.21 -2.49
CA THR A 119 -10.81 -10.33 -1.34
C THR A 119 -11.90 -11.35 -1.59
N ASP A 120 -12.50 -11.83 -0.51
CA ASP A 120 -13.47 -12.92 -0.50
C ASP A 120 -14.87 -12.52 -1.00
N LYS A 121 -15.23 -11.23 -1.02
CA LYS A 121 -16.63 -10.81 -1.22
C LYS A 121 -16.90 -9.61 -2.13
N ASN A 122 -16.05 -8.58 -2.18
CA ASN A 122 -16.35 -7.33 -2.93
C ASN A 122 -15.40 -7.04 -4.10
N GLY A 123 -14.68 -8.06 -4.58
CA GLY A 123 -13.70 -7.90 -5.65
C GLY A 123 -12.33 -7.43 -5.15
N PRO A 124 -11.34 -7.30 -6.04
CA PRO A 124 -9.99 -6.98 -5.64
C PRO A 124 -9.84 -5.52 -5.18
N ILE A 125 -9.00 -5.29 -4.17
CA ILE A 125 -8.49 -3.96 -3.85
C ILE A 125 -7.29 -3.71 -4.75
N ILE A 126 -7.31 -2.59 -5.47
CA ILE A 126 -6.19 -2.16 -6.30
C ILE A 126 -5.58 -0.90 -5.69
N LEU A 127 -4.28 -0.93 -5.43
CA LEU A 127 -3.44 0.21 -5.08
C LEU A 127 -2.45 0.43 -6.24
N SER A 128 -2.29 1.69 -6.64
CA SER A 128 -1.27 2.10 -7.60
C SER A 128 -0.33 3.10 -6.95
N GLU A 129 0.97 2.84 -7.04
CA GLU A 129 2.01 3.75 -6.55
C GLU A 129 2.97 4.08 -7.70
N SER A 130 3.21 5.37 -7.94
CA SER A 130 4.12 5.83 -8.98
C SER A 130 5.44 6.26 -8.36
N LEU A 131 6.55 5.87 -8.98
CA LEU A 131 7.89 6.23 -8.57
C LEU A 131 8.64 6.89 -9.72
N ASN A 132 9.26 8.04 -9.44
CA ASN A 132 10.20 8.65 -10.35
C ASN A 132 11.59 8.05 -10.10
N LEU A 133 12.19 7.53 -11.17
CA LEU A 133 13.50 6.92 -11.19
C LEU A 133 14.59 7.91 -11.60
#